data_AF-A0A3G3K3J8-F1
#
_entry.id   AF-A0A3G3K3J8-F1
#
_cell.length_a   1.000
_cell.length_b   1.000
_cell.length_c   1.000
_cell.angle_alpha   90.00
_cell.angle_beta   90.00
_cell.angle_gamma   90.00
#
_symmetry.space_group_name_H-M   'P 1'
#
loop_
_entity.id
_entity.type
_entity.pdbx_description
1 polymer ?
#
loop_
_entity_poly.entity_id
_entity_poly.type
_entity_poly.pdbx_seq_one_letter_code
_entity_poly.pdbx_strand_id
1 'polypeptide(L)'
;MPGGRTGLRIVVRPNAGAASRRRHRRKEPVLLIMLPKSIMTALEGILPSTIATSSGDGIPNVTNLSRIWFVDEETVAIADQLLRKTARNLEENPFAMMRVVDPHSYLHWEVEVRRLLSETEGVLFDRIARDLRAVAWMAGETEPVPLRSVIVFRVLSVRPCEEEFGRSISRNERFGELLEELSERLSWSRSSFWIPDGSSGGNLRLAASRGLPAGKEAMEALKPMKRIAGLVQADKRAVFFRNIRSQLRYLHTIRHEAGEPGRPKSDYLGAQPDRELATSFAGCPLFAGDRLAGILCGEATTADADTFDRIEEGFLKLLGARLGEAAAMTESMPPEEARAAFRQAIERASMEWARQADPFHTVLSPRERQVSVRAAQGWTNEEIAQSLFISKRTVTTHLERIYQKLNVGSRSALTRYVMEKNLHAEPEEGS
;
A
#
# COMPACT_ATOMS: atom_id res chain seq x y z
N MET A 1 43.30 -29.69 -12.12
CA MET A 1 43.31 -28.26 -11.71
C MET A 1 44.07 -27.47 -12.76
N PRO A 2 43.65 -26.25 -13.12
CA PRO A 2 42.35 -25.73 -13.58
C PRO A 2 42.49 -25.29 -15.07
N GLY A 3 41.54 -24.73 -15.83
CA GLY A 3 40.18 -24.28 -15.62
C GLY A 3 39.71 -23.64 -16.94
N GLY A 4 38.65 -24.17 -17.53
CA GLY A 4 37.98 -23.54 -18.67
C GLY A 4 36.99 -22.48 -18.19
N ARG A 5 37.23 -21.21 -18.52
CA ARG A 5 36.23 -20.14 -18.43
C ARG A 5 35.69 -19.85 -19.83
N THR A 6 34.50 -20.38 -20.10
CA THR A 6 33.64 -19.97 -21.21
C THR A 6 33.00 -18.62 -20.89
N GLY A 7 33.61 -17.54 -21.39
CA GLY A 7 32.97 -16.22 -21.44
C GLY A 7 32.02 -16.14 -22.62
N LEU A 8 30.70 -16.19 -22.36
CA LEU A 8 29.67 -15.87 -23.35
C LEU A 8 29.77 -14.38 -23.71
N ARG A 9 30.32 -14.09 -24.90
CA ARG A 9 30.20 -12.81 -25.60
C ARG A 9 28.75 -12.65 -26.05
N ILE A 10 27.98 -11.80 -25.38
CA ILE A 10 26.69 -11.34 -25.89
C ILE A 10 26.97 -10.30 -26.99
N VAL A 11 26.89 -10.75 -28.24
CA VAL A 11 26.88 -9.89 -29.43
C VAL A 11 25.45 -9.37 -29.58
N VAL A 12 25.22 -8.12 -29.19
CA VAL A 12 23.97 -7.40 -29.49
C VAL A 12 23.95 -7.12 -30.99
N ARG A 13 23.07 -7.81 -31.72
CA ARG A 13 22.81 -7.53 -33.13
C ARG A 13 21.92 -6.28 -33.23
N PRO A 14 22.26 -5.27 -34.04
CA PRO A 14 21.39 -4.13 -34.30
C PRO A 14 20.18 -4.60 -35.13
N ASN A 15 18.98 -4.22 -34.70
CA ASN A 15 17.78 -4.52 -35.47
C ASN A 15 17.82 -3.76 -36.80
N ALA A 16 17.73 -4.53 -37.89
CA ALA A 16 17.62 -4.07 -39.25
C ALA A 16 16.27 -3.39 -39.47
N GLY A 17 16.29 -2.19 -40.06
CA GLY A 17 15.07 -1.50 -40.44
C GLY A 17 15.25 -0.08 -41.00
N ALA A 18 16.40 0.25 -41.61
CA ALA A 18 16.58 1.53 -42.30
C ALA A 18 16.40 1.35 -43.81
N ALA A 19 15.15 1.28 -44.26
CA ALA A 19 14.82 1.46 -45.68
C ALA A 19 14.64 2.96 -45.96
N SER A 20 15.57 3.50 -46.74
CA SER A 20 15.54 4.86 -47.30
C SER A 20 14.20 5.19 -47.97
N ARG A 21 13.51 6.22 -47.47
CA ARG A 21 12.52 6.99 -48.24
C ARG A 21 12.70 8.48 -47.96
N ARG A 22 13.41 9.18 -48.85
CA ARG A 22 13.31 10.63 -48.99
C ARG A 22 11.85 10.99 -49.31
N ARG A 23 11.20 11.83 -48.49
CA ARG A 23 10.08 12.70 -48.94
C ARG A 23 9.77 13.81 -47.94
N HIS A 24 9.94 15.04 -48.44
CA HIS A 24 9.28 16.29 -48.06
C HIS A 24 9.40 16.81 -46.63
N ARG A 25 10.11 17.96 -46.49
CA ARG A 25 9.88 18.96 -45.45
C ARG A 25 8.38 19.32 -45.40
N ARG A 26 7.62 18.64 -44.56
CA ARG A 26 6.39 19.19 -43.99
C ARG A 26 6.79 19.89 -42.70
N LYS A 27 6.44 21.16 -42.54
CA LYS A 27 6.44 21.82 -41.23
C LYS A 27 5.55 20.98 -40.32
N GLU A 28 6.15 20.21 -39.42
CA GLU A 28 5.39 19.51 -38.40
C GLU A 28 4.71 20.56 -37.51
N PRO A 29 3.42 20.41 -37.19
CA PRO A 29 2.77 21.27 -36.21
C PRO A 29 3.47 21.03 -34.87
N VAL A 30 4.06 22.08 -34.31
CA VAL A 30 4.58 22.04 -32.93
C VAL A 30 3.35 21.88 -32.04
N LEU A 31 3.07 20.65 -31.58
CA LEU A 31 2.12 20.43 -30.50
C LEU A 31 2.65 21.22 -29.30
N LEU A 32 1.93 22.27 -28.90
CA LEU A 32 2.19 22.96 -27.63
C LEU A 32 1.91 21.95 -26.52
N ILE A 33 2.95 21.57 -25.78
CA ILE A 33 2.83 20.68 -24.62
C ILE A 33 2.86 21.57 -23.39
N MET A 34 1.75 21.55 -22.65
CA MET A 34 1.54 22.36 -21.47
C MET A 34 1.81 21.55 -20.20
N LEU A 35 2.34 22.20 -19.17
CA LEU A 35 2.46 21.64 -17.83
C LEU A 35 1.06 21.38 -17.26
N PRO A 36 0.74 20.13 -16.88
CA PRO A 36 -0.54 19.84 -16.26
C PRO A 36 -0.60 20.48 -14.88
N LYS A 37 -1.76 21.02 -14.49
CA LYS A 37 -1.94 21.65 -13.16
C LYS A 37 -1.54 20.73 -11.99
N SER A 38 -1.61 19.42 -12.17
CA SER A 38 -1.22 18.42 -11.17
C SER A 38 0.27 18.40 -10.82
N ILE A 39 1.17 18.94 -11.66
CA ILE A 39 2.60 19.00 -11.36
C ILE A 39 2.99 20.22 -10.50
N MET A 40 2.09 21.20 -10.36
CA MET A 40 2.44 22.51 -9.80
C MET A 40 2.99 22.41 -8.37
N THR A 41 2.41 21.54 -7.55
CA THR A 41 2.84 21.30 -6.16
C THR A 41 4.24 20.67 -6.10
N ALA A 42 4.64 19.87 -7.09
CA ALA A 42 5.99 19.33 -7.21
C ALA A 42 7.04 20.41 -7.56
N LEU A 43 6.63 21.55 -8.14
CA LEU A 43 7.52 22.67 -8.51
C LEU A 43 7.68 23.71 -7.38
N GLU A 44 7.02 23.51 -6.24
CA GLU A 44 7.11 24.45 -5.09
C GLU A 44 8.48 24.40 -4.39
N GLY A 45 9.29 23.37 -4.64
CA GLY A 45 10.64 23.23 -4.07
C GLY A 45 10.64 22.71 -2.62
N ILE A 46 9.57 22.04 -2.20
CA ILE A 46 9.49 21.34 -0.90
C ILE A 46 10.46 20.15 -0.88
N LEU A 47 10.55 19.41 -1.99
CA LEU A 47 11.53 18.35 -2.21
C LEU A 47 12.54 18.76 -3.29
N PRO A 48 13.82 18.36 -3.16
CA PRO A 48 14.84 18.68 -4.16
C PRO A 48 14.51 17.99 -5.50
N SER A 49 14.80 18.71 -6.58
CA SER A 49 14.62 18.22 -7.95
C SER A 49 15.95 17.74 -8.52
N THR A 50 15.91 17.06 -9.67
CA THR A 50 17.13 16.61 -10.36
C THR A 50 17.06 17.00 -11.84
N ILE A 51 18.21 17.30 -12.44
CA ILE A 51 18.37 17.46 -13.88
C ILE A 51 19.45 16.51 -14.40
N ALA A 52 19.15 15.83 -15.49
CA ALA A 52 20.07 15.04 -16.28
C ALA A 52 20.33 15.72 -17.63
N THR A 53 21.61 15.86 -17.97
CA THR A 53 22.12 16.46 -19.21
C THR A 53 23.18 15.53 -19.80
N SER A 54 23.60 15.74 -21.04
CA SER A 54 24.78 15.09 -21.59
C SER A 54 25.67 16.11 -22.31
N SER A 55 26.97 15.86 -22.35
CA SER A 55 27.87 16.57 -23.28
C SER A 55 27.58 16.18 -24.73
N GLY A 56 28.22 16.87 -25.69
CA GLY A 56 28.05 16.62 -27.12
C GLY A 56 28.50 15.22 -27.57
N ASP A 57 29.43 14.60 -26.84
CA ASP A 57 29.89 13.21 -27.03
C ASP A 57 29.04 12.17 -26.25
N GLY A 58 27.95 12.61 -25.60
CA GLY A 58 26.97 11.75 -24.95
C GLY A 58 27.31 11.33 -23.53
N ILE A 59 28.33 11.92 -22.89
CA ILE A 59 28.65 11.61 -21.48
C ILE A 59 27.57 12.22 -20.57
N PRO A 60 26.86 11.40 -19.77
CA PRO A 60 25.79 11.91 -18.92
C PRO A 60 26.32 12.69 -17.71
N ASN A 61 25.53 13.67 -17.28
CA ASN A 61 25.72 14.43 -16.06
C ASN A 61 24.38 14.63 -15.36
N VAL A 62 24.32 14.22 -14.09
CA VAL A 62 23.14 14.38 -13.25
C VAL A 62 23.47 15.33 -12.12
N THR A 63 22.58 16.27 -11.80
CA THR A 63 22.81 17.29 -10.77
C THR A 63 21.53 17.58 -10.01
N ASN A 64 21.65 17.74 -8.70
CA ASN A 64 20.53 18.14 -7.84
C ASN A 64 20.25 19.63 -7.98
N LEU A 65 18.98 19.98 -7.95
CA LEU A 65 18.45 21.33 -7.98
C LEU A 65 17.65 21.54 -6.71
N SER A 66 17.79 22.69 -6.07
CA SER A 66 16.93 23.07 -4.94
C SER A 66 15.48 23.17 -5.39
N ARG A 67 15.24 23.75 -6.56
CA ARG A 67 13.91 23.98 -7.12
C ARG A 67 13.95 24.13 -8.63
N ILE A 68 12.89 23.68 -9.29
CA ILE A 68 12.55 24.07 -10.67
C ILE A 68 11.45 25.12 -10.61
N TRP A 69 11.72 26.27 -11.23
CA TRP A 69 10.84 27.43 -11.19
C TRP A 69 9.83 27.35 -12.33
N PHE A 70 8.55 27.40 -11.99
CA PHE A 70 7.48 27.63 -12.96
C PHE A 70 7.61 29.06 -13.52
N VAL A 71 7.64 29.18 -14.85
CA VAL A 71 7.65 30.47 -15.54
C VAL A 71 6.27 30.72 -16.15
N ASP A 72 5.82 29.79 -16.99
CA ASP A 72 4.47 29.73 -17.56
C ASP A 72 4.10 28.28 -17.92
N GLU A 73 2.95 28.08 -18.58
CA GLU A 73 2.42 26.75 -18.92
C GLU A 73 3.33 25.94 -19.86
N GLU A 74 4.26 26.57 -20.59
CA GLU A 74 5.18 25.89 -21.52
C GLU A 74 6.64 25.89 -21.06
N THR A 75 6.96 26.69 -20.05
CA THR A 75 8.36 26.97 -19.69
C THR A 75 8.64 26.84 -18.20
N VAL A 76 9.84 26.32 -17.93
CA VAL A 76 10.42 26.20 -16.59
C VAL A 76 11.81 26.78 -16.57
N ALA A 77 12.30 27.14 -15.39
CA ALA A 77 13.64 27.69 -15.23
C ALA A 77 14.37 27.06 -14.04
N ILE A 78 15.70 27.10 -14.10
CA ILE A 78 16.57 26.69 -12.99
C ILE A 78 17.56 27.80 -12.67
N ALA A 79 17.95 27.88 -11.40
CA ALA A 79 18.96 28.80 -10.91
C ALA A 79 20.36 28.19 -11.06
N ASP A 80 21.23 28.82 -11.85
CA ASP A 80 22.64 28.45 -11.93
C ASP A 80 23.45 29.23 -10.88
N GLN A 81 23.68 28.60 -9.73
CA GLN A 81 24.64 29.08 -8.71
C GLN A 81 25.98 28.32 -8.83
N LEU A 82 25.93 27.01 -9.13
CA LEU A 82 27.09 26.11 -9.19
C LEU A 82 26.98 25.07 -10.32
N LEU A 83 26.18 25.29 -11.36
CA LEU A 83 25.83 24.29 -12.39
C LEU A 83 26.78 24.28 -13.59
N ARG A 84 28.09 24.52 -13.39
CA ARG A 84 29.07 24.72 -14.49
C ARG A 84 29.07 23.62 -15.56
N LYS A 85 29.08 22.34 -15.14
CA LYS A 85 29.09 21.19 -16.06
C LYS A 85 27.75 21.04 -16.78
N THR A 86 26.64 21.22 -16.06
CA THR A 86 25.28 21.19 -16.62
C THR A 86 25.10 22.32 -17.65
N ALA A 87 25.54 23.54 -17.34
CA ALA A 87 25.46 24.68 -18.24
C ALA A 87 26.26 24.45 -19.54
N ARG A 88 27.49 23.91 -19.43
CA ARG A 88 28.31 23.52 -20.58
C ARG A 88 27.64 22.43 -21.42
N ASN A 89 27.17 21.36 -20.78
CA ASN A 89 26.44 20.30 -21.44
C ASN A 89 25.26 20.84 -22.25
N LEU A 90 24.52 21.80 -21.67
CA LEU A 90 23.37 22.43 -22.31
C LEU A 90 23.72 23.38 -23.47
N GLU A 91 24.96 23.86 -23.55
CA GLU A 91 25.46 24.62 -24.71
C GLU A 91 25.80 23.69 -25.87
N GLU A 92 26.31 22.50 -25.59
CA GLU A 92 26.65 21.47 -26.59
C GLU A 92 25.42 20.65 -27.03
N ASN A 93 24.54 20.32 -26.08
CA ASN A 93 23.31 19.55 -26.28
C ASN A 93 22.16 20.23 -25.52
N PRO A 94 21.21 20.89 -26.22
CA PRO A 94 20.19 21.69 -25.56
C PRO A 94 19.10 20.87 -24.87
N PHE A 95 19.11 19.54 -24.96
CA PHE A 95 18.10 18.67 -24.36
C PHE A 95 18.49 18.21 -22.96
N ALA A 96 17.51 18.18 -22.05
CA ALA A 96 17.68 17.65 -20.71
C ALA A 96 16.41 16.94 -20.23
N MET A 97 16.57 16.12 -19.20
CA MET A 97 15.47 15.52 -18.47
C MET A 97 15.49 16.04 -17.04
N MET A 98 14.37 16.57 -16.58
CA MET A 98 14.18 16.98 -15.20
C MET A 98 13.28 15.97 -14.47
N ARG A 99 13.56 15.75 -13.19
CA ARG A 99 12.72 14.93 -12.31
C ARG A 99 12.30 15.76 -11.10
N VAL A 100 10.99 15.76 -10.85
CA VAL A 100 10.38 16.39 -9.68
C VAL A 100 9.50 15.40 -8.94
N VAL A 101 9.29 15.65 -7.65
CA VAL A 101 8.51 14.77 -6.78
C VAL A 101 7.43 15.61 -6.12
N ASP A 102 6.19 15.17 -6.26
CA ASP A 102 5.09 15.80 -5.53
C ASP A 102 5.23 15.49 -4.03
N PRO A 103 5.29 16.49 -3.15
CA PRO A 103 5.58 16.28 -1.72
C PRO A 103 4.44 15.61 -0.95
N HIS A 104 3.22 15.57 -1.51
CA HIS A 104 2.05 15.00 -0.83
C HIS A 104 1.77 13.57 -1.30
N SER A 105 1.84 13.32 -2.60
CA SER A 105 1.54 12.04 -3.24
C SER A 105 2.80 11.20 -3.52
N TYR A 106 3.98 11.80 -3.42
CA TYR A 106 5.27 11.23 -3.84
C TYR A 106 5.29 10.81 -5.31
N LEU A 107 4.35 11.29 -6.12
CA LEU A 107 4.33 11.03 -7.54
C LEU A 107 5.55 11.69 -8.20
N HIS A 108 6.37 10.87 -8.84
CA HIS A 108 7.49 11.37 -9.62
C HIS A 108 7.01 11.82 -10.99
N TRP A 109 7.45 12.98 -11.40
CA TRP A 109 7.24 13.49 -12.74
C TRP A 109 8.57 13.56 -13.48
N GLU A 110 8.56 13.12 -14.72
CA GLU A 110 9.62 13.34 -15.69
C GLU A 110 9.20 14.44 -16.64
N VAL A 111 10.07 15.43 -16.79
CA VAL A 111 9.86 16.59 -17.65
C VAL A 111 11.02 16.64 -18.63
N GLU A 112 10.76 16.26 -19.87
CA GLU A 112 11.73 16.46 -20.94
C GLU A 112 11.69 17.91 -21.36
N VAL A 113 12.87 18.49 -21.49
CA VAL A 113 13.00 19.92 -21.72
C VAL A 113 14.08 20.22 -22.75
N ARG A 114 13.93 21.36 -23.42
CA ARG A 114 14.94 21.95 -24.28
C ARG A 114 15.30 23.34 -23.79
N ARG A 115 16.60 23.59 -23.58
CA ARG A 115 17.11 24.93 -23.24
C ARG A 115 16.73 25.91 -24.34
N LEU A 116 16.18 27.05 -23.92
CA LEU A 116 15.88 28.19 -24.78
C LEU A 116 16.99 29.22 -24.69
N LEU A 117 17.28 29.69 -23.47
CA LEU A 117 18.20 30.78 -23.22
C LEU A 117 18.72 30.74 -21.77
N SER A 118 19.70 31.60 -21.49
CA SER A 118 20.15 31.89 -20.14
C SER A 118 20.09 33.39 -19.91
N GLU A 119 19.38 33.80 -18.86
CA GLU A 119 19.28 35.20 -18.46
C GLU A 119 20.29 35.47 -17.34
N THR A 120 21.04 36.57 -17.44
CA THR A 120 21.92 37.06 -16.38
C THR A 120 21.40 38.35 -15.74
N GLU A 121 20.30 38.89 -16.27
CA GLU A 121 19.61 40.09 -15.84
C GLU A 121 18.15 40.03 -16.32
N GLY A 122 17.27 40.85 -15.75
CA GLY A 122 15.86 40.93 -16.13
C GLY A 122 14.90 40.42 -15.04
N VAL A 123 13.60 40.53 -15.31
CA VAL A 123 12.54 40.35 -14.30
C VAL A 123 12.56 38.96 -13.65
N LEU A 124 12.76 37.90 -14.44
CA LEU A 124 12.83 36.53 -13.93
C LEU A 124 14.10 36.30 -13.11
N PHE A 125 15.25 36.77 -13.60
CA PHE A 125 16.53 36.74 -12.88
C PHE A 125 16.44 37.46 -11.53
N ASP A 126 15.93 38.70 -11.52
CA ASP A 126 15.82 39.53 -10.32
C ASP A 126 14.89 38.91 -9.28
N ARG A 127 13.78 38.31 -9.72
CA ARG A 127 12.83 37.59 -8.85
C ARG A 127 13.51 36.40 -8.17
N ILE A 128 14.11 35.51 -8.94
CA ILE A 128 14.79 34.32 -8.41
C ILE A 128 15.97 34.70 -7.52
N ALA A 129 16.76 35.71 -7.90
CA ALA A 129 17.86 36.21 -7.09
C ALA A 129 17.39 36.78 -5.75
N ARG A 130 16.21 37.41 -5.69
CA ARG A 130 15.62 37.92 -4.44
C ARG A 130 15.20 36.77 -3.53
N ASP A 131 14.50 35.78 -4.07
CA ASP A 131 14.03 34.62 -3.30
C ASP A 131 15.18 33.80 -2.73
N LEU A 132 16.22 33.53 -3.53
CA LEU A 132 17.41 32.82 -3.07
C LEU A 132 18.16 33.58 -1.97
N ARG A 133 18.25 34.91 -2.07
CA ARG A 133 18.84 35.75 -1.01
C ARG A 133 18.03 35.70 0.27
N ALA A 134 16.70 35.72 0.18
CA ALA A 134 15.83 35.61 1.35
C ALA A 134 15.99 34.25 2.06
N VAL A 135 16.02 33.16 1.30
CA VAL A 135 16.24 31.81 1.85
C VAL A 135 17.60 31.70 2.54
N ALA A 136 18.66 32.22 1.92
CA ALA A 136 19.99 32.21 2.52
C ALA A 136 20.06 33.04 3.81
N TRP A 137 19.45 34.22 3.80
CA TRP A 137 19.36 35.06 4.99
C TRP A 137 18.63 34.37 6.14
N MET A 138 17.50 33.69 5.85
CA MET A 138 16.77 32.89 6.84
C MET A 138 17.62 31.73 7.40
N ALA A 139 18.50 31.16 6.58
CA ALA A 139 19.42 30.10 6.99
C ALA A 139 20.64 30.63 7.79
N GLY A 140 20.75 31.94 7.99
CA GLY A 140 21.87 32.56 8.71
C GLY A 140 23.13 32.77 7.85
N GLU A 141 23.03 32.63 6.53
CA GLU A 141 24.16 32.80 5.61
C GLU A 141 24.42 34.29 5.33
N THR A 142 25.62 34.75 5.65
CA THR A 142 26.02 36.15 5.44
C THR A 142 26.57 36.41 4.04
N GLU A 143 27.11 35.38 3.37
CA GLU A 143 27.67 35.45 2.00
C GLU A 143 27.10 34.33 1.11
N PRO A 144 25.84 34.44 0.67
CA PRO A 144 25.23 33.43 -0.19
C PRO A 144 25.92 33.30 -1.54
N VAL A 145 25.95 32.08 -2.07
CA VAL A 145 26.46 31.81 -3.42
C VAL A 145 25.65 32.61 -4.44
N PRO A 146 26.29 33.48 -5.24
CA PRO A 146 25.57 34.37 -6.14
C PRO A 146 24.91 33.59 -7.28
N LEU A 147 23.73 34.04 -7.69
CA LEU A 147 23.06 33.57 -8.90
C LEU A 147 23.86 34.06 -10.12
N ARG A 148 24.36 33.13 -10.93
CA ARG A 148 25.15 33.44 -12.14
C ARG A 148 24.26 33.63 -13.35
N SER A 149 23.28 32.75 -13.52
CA SER A 149 22.28 32.85 -14.58
C SER A 149 21.00 32.11 -14.19
N VAL A 150 19.91 32.42 -14.87
CA VAL A 150 18.68 31.63 -14.89
C VAL A 150 18.59 30.95 -16.23
N ILE A 151 18.60 29.62 -16.26
CA ILE A 151 18.50 28.85 -17.50
C ILE A 151 17.03 28.52 -17.72
N VAL A 152 16.48 29.01 -18.83
CA VAL A 152 15.06 28.85 -19.20
C VAL A 152 14.93 27.73 -20.22
N PHE A 153 13.91 26.90 -20.02
CA PHE A 153 13.63 25.74 -20.83
C PHE A 153 12.20 25.74 -21.34
N ARG A 154 12.04 25.21 -22.56
CA ARG A 154 10.74 24.78 -23.08
C ARG A 154 10.48 23.34 -22.67
N VAL A 155 9.27 23.07 -22.21
CA VAL A 155 8.77 21.73 -21.92
C VAL A 155 8.46 21.02 -23.23
N LEU A 156 9.01 19.82 -23.40
CA LEU A 156 8.81 18.95 -24.56
C LEU A 156 7.91 17.77 -24.25
N SER A 157 7.96 17.24 -23.03
CA SER A 157 7.03 16.22 -22.57
C SER A 157 6.94 16.26 -21.05
N VAL A 158 5.76 15.93 -20.53
CA VAL A 158 5.53 15.77 -19.10
C VAL A 158 4.85 14.43 -18.93
N ARG A 159 5.45 13.56 -18.12
CA ARG A 159 4.86 12.26 -17.84
C ARG A 159 4.99 11.92 -16.36
N PRO A 160 3.94 11.38 -15.73
CA PRO A 160 4.14 10.68 -14.47
C PRO A 160 5.07 9.48 -14.73
N CYS A 161 6.07 9.31 -13.89
CA CYS A 161 6.98 8.17 -13.96
C CYS A 161 6.29 6.98 -13.28
N GLU A 162 5.75 6.04 -14.07
CA GLU A 162 5.10 4.83 -13.54
C GLU A 162 6.07 3.65 -13.30
N GLU A 163 7.37 3.76 -13.63
CA GLU A 163 8.31 2.63 -13.60
C GLU A 163 9.65 2.83 -12.84
N GLU A 164 9.85 1.90 -11.88
CA GLU A 164 11.07 1.13 -11.55
C GLU A 164 12.24 1.64 -10.68
N PHE A 165 12.11 2.70 -9.87
CA PHE A 165 13.03 2.89 -8.73
C PHE A 165 12.27 3.13 -7.42
N GLY A 166 12.10 2.04 -6.65
CA GLY A 166 11.55 2.04 -5.28
C GLY A 166 10.75 0.78 -4.89
N ARG A 167 10.17 0.06 -5.85
CA ARG A 167 9.11 -0.93 -5.57
C ARG A 167 9.55 -2.32 -5.09
N SER A 168 10.82 -2.71 -5.19
CA SER A 168 11.24 -4.08 -4.79
C SER A 168 11.74 -4.18 -3.34
N ILE A 169 12.22 -3.07 -2.75
CA ILE A 169 12.69 -3.04 -1.36
C ILE A 169 11.58 -2.47 -0.44
N SER A 170 10.93 -1.34 -0.80
CA SER A 170 9.92 -0.71 0.06
C SER A 170 8.58 -1.46 0.14
N ARG A 171 8.12 -2.09 -0.95
CA ARG A 171 6.85 -2.84 -0.94
C ARG A 171 6.95 -4.10 -0.08
N ASN A 172 8.12 -4.76 -0.09
CA ASN A 172 8.37 -5.94 0.74
C ASN A 172 8.55 -5.55 2.23
N GLU A 173 9.24 -4.45 2.52
CA GLU A 173 9.35 -3.90 3.88
C GLU A 173 7.98 -3.49 4.45
N ARG A 174 7.15 -2.80 3.65
CA ARG A 174 5.80 -2.39 4.05
C ARG A 174 4.92 -3.56 4.46
N PHE A 175 4.90 -4.62 3.64
CA PHE A 175 4.16 -5.82 4.01
C PHE A 175 4.87 -6.61 5.11
N GLY A 176 6.18 -6.45 5.30
CA GLY A 176 6.90 -6.89 6.50
C GLY A 176 6.34 -6.26 7.77
N GLU A 177 6.11 -4.93 7.79
CA GLU A 177 5.48 -4.22 8.91
C GLU A 177 4.04 -4.70 9.18
N LEU A 178 3.27 -5.00 8.13
CA LEU A 178 1.96 -5.64 8.30
C LEU A 178 2.09 -6.99 9.01
N LEU A 179 3.02 -7.85 8.57
CA LEU A 179 3.21 -9.16 9.18
C LEU A 179 3.74 -9.05 10.63
N GLU A 180 4.53 -8.02 10.95
CA GLU A 180 4.94 -7.68 12.31
C GLU A 180 3.72 -7.38 13.20
N GLU A 181 2.83 -6.46 12.79
CA GLU A 181 1.65 -6.10 13.58
C GLU A 181 0.67 -7.29 13.75
N LEU A 182 0.55 -8.16 12.75
CA LEU A 182 -0.24 -9.40 12.87
C LEU A 182 0.37 -10.37 13.89
N SER A 183 1.70 -10.46 13.93
CA SER A 183 2.42 -11.28 14.91
C SER A 183 2.26 -10.71 16.32
N GLU A 184 2.42 -9.40 16.49
CA GLU A 184 2.34 -8.73 17.81
C GLU A 184 0.92 -8.73 18.39
N ARG A 185 -0.10 -8.55 17.55
CA ARG A 185 -1.49 -8.31 18.00
C ARG A 185 -2.44 -9.47 17.85
N LEU A 186 -2.24 -10.27 16.80
CA LEU A 186 -3.08 -11.44 16.52
C LEU A 186 -2.33 -12.75 16.76
N SER A 187 -1.09 -12.70 17.25
CA SER A 187 -0.26 -13.87 17.52
C SER A 187 -0.12 -14.80 16.30
N TRP A 188 -0.07 -14.24 15.09
CA TRP A 188 0.17 -15.01 13.87
C TRP A 188 1.67 -15.21 13.70
N SER A 189 2.18 -16.30 14.30
CA SER A 189 3.61 -16.57 14.37
C SER A 189 4.22 -16.82 12.99
N ARG A 190 3.45 -17.46 12.09
CA ARG A 190 3.86 -17.74 10.70
C ARG A 190 2.86 -17.19 9.71
N SER A 191 3.31 -16.25 8.90
CA SER A 191 2.46 -15.54 7.96
C SER A 191 3.19 -15.20 6.67
N SER A 192 2.41 -15.00 5.60
CA SER A 192 2.93 -14.59 4.29
C SER A 192 1.94 -13.69 3.57
N PHE A 193 2.47 -12.83 2.72
CA PHE A 193 1.71 -11.92 1.89
C PHE A 193 2.04 -12.14 0.41
N TRP A 194 1.00 -12.34 -0.40
CA TRP A 194 1.11 -12.68 -1.82
C TRP A 194 0.44 -11.62 -2.68
N ILE A 195 1.03 -11.28 -3.81
CA ILE A 195 0.50 -10.30 -4.75
C ILE A 195 0.24 -10.99 -6.09
N PRO A 196 -0.92 -10.75 -6.74
CA PRO A 196 -1.15 -11.19 -8.12
C PRO A 196 -0.09 -10.61 -9.05
N ASP A 197 0.55 -11.48 -9.82
CA ASP A 197 1.41 -11.07 -10.92
C ASP A 197 0.50 -10.51 -12.02
N GLY A 198 0.73 -9.30 -12.50
CA GLY A 198 -0.16 -8.58 -13.44
C GLY A 198 -0.31 -9.24 -14.81
N SER A 199 0.35 -10.37 -15.03
CA SER A 199 0.21 -11.24 -16.19
C SER A 199 -1.07 -12.08 -16.07
N SER A 200 -1.82 -12.21 -17.18
CA SER A 200 -3.15 -12.85 -17.28
C SER A 200 -3.23 -14.33 -16.84
N GLY A 201 -2.17 -14.90 -16.26
CA GLY A 201 -2.05 -16.30 -15.85
C GLY A 201 -2.30 -16.60 -14.37
N GLY A 202 -2.77 -15.64 -13.57
CA GLY A 202 -3.14 -15.90 -12.17
C GLY A 202 -1.99 -16.35 -11.27
N ASN A 203 -0.74 -16.05 -11.64
CA ASN A 203 0.42 -16.37 -10.81
C ASN A 203 0.49 -15.44 -9.58
N LEU A 204 0.97 -15.98 -8.46
CA LEU A 204 1.19 -15.24 -7.22
C LEU A 204 2.67 -15.12 -6.93
N ARG A 205 3.10 -13.90 -6.65
CA ARG A 205 4.45 -13.57 -6.17
C ARG A 205 4.42 -13.35 -4.65
N LEU A 206 5.38 -13.94 -3.95
CA LEU A 206 5.59 -13.65 -2.53
C LEU A 206 6.13 -12.22 -2.38
N ALA A 207 5.48 -11.42 -1.54
CA ALA A 207 5.90 -10.05 -1.24
C ALA A 207 6.53 -9.95 0.16
N ALA A 208 6.00 -10.66 1.15
CA ALA A 208 6.59 -10.73 2.49
C ALA A 208 6.28 -12.07 3.15
N SER A 209 7.12 -12.48 4.10
CA SER A 209 6.89 -13.64 4.96
C SER A 209 7.52 -13.45 6.32
N ARG A 210 6.93 -14.03 7.36
CA ARG A 210 7.40 -13.93 8.74
C ARG A 210 7.35 -15.28 9.46
N GLY A 211 8.29 -15.48 10.39
CA GLY A 211 8.35 -16.63 11.29
C GLY A 211 8.72 -17.95 10.62
N LEU A 212 9.20 -17.90 9.38
CA LEU A 212 9.64 -19.07 8.65
C LEU A 212 11.07 -19.45 9.02
N PRO A 213 11.41 -20.76 9.06
CA PRO A 213 12.78 -21.23 9.27
C PRO A 213 13.70 -20.78 8.12
N ALA A 214 15.01 -20.76 8.36
CA ALA A 214 15.98 -20.32 7.36
C ALA A 214 16.23 -21.38 6.25
N GLY A 215 16.64 -20.92 5.06
CA GLY A 215 17.13 -21.79 3.99
C GLY A 215 16.04 -22.61 3.28
N LYS A 216 16.32 -23.88 2.97
CA LYS A 216 15.42 -24.75 2.19
C LYS A 216 14.10 -25.05 2.91
N GLU A 217 14.11 -25.01 4.24
CA GLU A 217 12.91 -25.24 5.05
C GLU A 217 11.88 -24.12 4.90
N ALA A 218 12.32 -22.87 4.66
CA ALA A 218 11.44 -21.74 4.36
C ALA A 218 10.57 -22.03 3.13
N MET A 219 11.19 -22.57 2.08
CA MET A 219 10.53 -22.86 0.81
C MET A 219 9.48 -23.97 0.94
N GLU A 220 9.72 -24.97 1.80
CA GLU A 220 8.73 -26.00 2.12
C GLU A 220 7.60 -25.44 3.00
N ALA A 221 7.92 -24.58 3.97
CA ALA A 221 6.92 -23.92 4.79
C ALA A 221 5.96 -23.02 3.97
N LEU A 222 6.43 -22.45 2.85
CA LEU A 222 5.64 -21.55 1.99
C LEU A 222 4.66 -22.24 1.04
N LYS A 223 4.88 -23.49 0.60
CA LYS A 223 4.02 -24.07 -0.45
C LYS A 223 2.55 -24.25 -0.01
N PRO A 224 2.23 -24.66 1.24
CA PRO A 224 0.85 -24.69 1.71
C PRO A 224 0.20 -23.31 1.66
N MET A 225 0.87 -22.28 2.17
CA MET A 225 0.38 -20.90 2.12
C MET A 225 0.18 -20.41 0.69
N LYS A 226 1.08 -20.75 -0.24
CA LYS A 226 0.91 -20.43 -1.68
C LYS A 226 -0.33 -21.09 -2.29
N ARG A 227 -0.63 -22.34 -1.93
CA ARG A 227 -1.82 -23.05 -2.40
C ARG A 227 -3.11 -22.41 -1.86
N ILE A 228 -3.11 -22.05 -0.57
CA ILE A 228 -4.21 -21.31 0.06
C ILE A 228 -4.40 -19.96 -0.63
N ALA A 229 -3.32 -19.23 -0.88
CA ALA A 229 -3.38 -17.95 -1.59
C ALA A 229 -3.98 -18.11 -2.99
N GLY A 230 -3.61 -19.17 -3.73
CA GLY A 230 -4.22 -19.48 -5.03
C GLY A 230 -5.72 -19.77 -4.95
N LEU A 231 -6.16 -20.49 -3.90
CA LEU A 231 -7.59 -20.72 -3.65
C LEU A 231 -8.34 -19.42 -3.35
N VAL A 232 -7.77 -18.57 -2.48
CA VAL A 232 -8.35 -17.26 -2.14
C VAL A 232 -8.42 -16.35 -3.37
N GLN A 233 -7.41 -16.39 -4.25
CA GLN A 233 -7.39 -15.61 -5.48
C GLN A 233 -8.53 -16.03 -6.42
N ALA A 234 -8.73 -17.34 -6.58
CA ALA A 234 -9.75 -17.90 -7.45
C ALA A 234 -11.16 -17.57 -6.94
N ASP A 235 -11.39 -17.78 -5.66
CA ASP A 235 -12.72 -17.64 -5.06
C ASP A 235 -13.03 -16.21 -4.58
N LYS A 236 -12.01 -15.34 -4.52
CA LYS A 236 -12.09 -13.96 -3.98
C LYS A 236 -12.71 -13.87 -2.58
N ARG A 237 -12.54 -14.90 -1.75
CA ARG A 237 -13.12 -15.01 -0.41
C ARG A 237 -12.10 -15.45 0.62
N ALA A 238 -12.31 -15.06 1.87
CA ALA A 238 -11.55 -15.60 2.98
C ALA A 238 -11.79 -17.11 3.09
N VAL A 239 -10.73 -17.85 3.38
CA VAL A 239 -10.77 -19.30 3.63
C VAL A 239 -10.13 -19.60 4.96
N PHE A 240 -10.68 -20.57 5.66
CA PHE A 240 -10.19 -20.97 6.96
C PHE A 240 -10.28 -22.48 7.14
N PHE A 241 -9.15 -23.09 7.48
CA PHE A 241 -9.01 -24.52 7.70
C PHE A 241 -8.58 -24.75 9.14
N ARG A 242 -9.39 -25.48 9.92
CA ARG A 242 -9.13 -25.75 11.34
C ARG A 242 -8.71 -27.19 11.56
N ASN A 243 -7.75 -27.39 12.45
CA ASN A 243 -7.36 -28.69 13.01
C ASN A 243 -7.26 -29.82 11.94
N ILE A 244 -6.61 -29.51 10.81
CA ILE A 244 -6.55 -30.41 9.66
C ILE A 244 -5.50 -31.52 9.81
N ARG A 245 -4.84 -31.64 10.98
CA ARG A 245 -3.80 -32.65 11.23
C ARG A 245 -4.31 -34.07 10.98
N SER A 246 -5.52 -34.40 11.44
CA SER A 246 -6.12 -35.73 11.26
C SER A 246 -6.39 -36.03 9.78
N GLN A 247 -6.92 -35.06 9.04
CA GLN A 247 -7.19 -35.17 7.60
C GLN A 247 -5.92 -35.30 6.78
N LEU A 248 -4.88 -34.52 7.10
CA LEU A 248 -3.57 -34.59 6.43
C LEU A 248 -2.90 -35.95 6.69
N ARG A 249 -2.98 -36.47 7.92
CA ARG A 249 -2.48 -37.81 8.27
C ARG A 249 -3.22 -38.90 7.50
N TYR A 250 -4.55 -38.83 7.46
CA TYR A 250 -5.39 -39.77 6.72
C TYR A 250 -5.07 -39.77 5.21
N LEU A 251 -4.94 -38.60 4.58
CA LEU A 251 -4.54 -38.47 3.18
C LEU A 251 -3.15 -39.06 2.88
N HIS A 252 -2.23 -38.97 3.83
CA HIS A 252 -0.92 -39.60 3.71
C HIS A 252 -1.00 -41.12 3.79
N THR A 253 -1.77 -41.66 4.73
CA THR A 253 -2.03 -43.10 4.85
C THR A 253 -2.66 -43.65 3.56
N ILE A 254 -3.73 -43.02 3.04
CA ILE A 254 -4.35 -43.46 1.78
C ILE A 254 -3.35 -43.42 0.63
N ARG A 255 -2.54 -42.35 0.50
CA ARG A 255 -1.55 -42.26 -0.58
C ARG A 255 -0.46 -43.33 -0.48
N HIS A 256 -0.10 -43.71 0.75
CA HIS A 256 0.85 -44.79 1.00
C HIS A 256 0.25 -46.17 0.65
N GLU A 257 -1.04 -46.38 0.95
CA GLU A 257 -1.78 -47.60 0.60
C GLU A 257 -2.12 -47.71 -0.89
N ALA A 258 -2.36 -46.58 -1.56
CA ALA A 258 -2.78 -46.52 -2.97
C ALA A 258 -1.63 -46.73 -3.99
N GLY A 259 -0.37 -46.77 -3.55
CA GLY A 259 0.76 -47.19 -4.37
C GLY A 259 0.89 -46.51 -5.74
N GLU A 260 0.94 -45.17 -5.82
CA GLU A 260 1.17 -44.47 -7.10
C GLU A 260 2.66 -44.60 -7.53
N PRO A 261 3.00 -45.31 -8.63
CA PRO A 261 4.39 -45.47 -9.06
C PRO A 261 4.93 -44.17 -9.67
N GLY A 262 6.08 -43.70 -9.20
CA GLY A 262 6.92 -42.73 -9.94
C GLY A 262 6.84 -41.25 -9.53
N ARG A 263 6.07 -40.87 -8.49
CA ARG A 263 6.21 -39.53 -7.89
C ARG A 263 7.20 -39.56 -6.71
N PRO A 264 8.10 -38.58 -6.56
CA PRO A 264 8.99 -38.51 -5.42
C PRO A 264 8.17 -38.51 -4.13
N LYS A 265 8.63 -39.26 -3.11
CA LYS A 265 8.05 -39.23 -1.76
C LYS A 265 7.91 -37.76 -1.35
N SER A 266 6.68 -37.28 -1.26
CA SER A 266 6.43 -35.91 -0.80
C SER A 266 6.71 -35.87 0.70
N ASP A 267 7.93 -35.51 1.07
CA ASP A 267 8.42 -35.35 2.45
C ASP A 267 7.72 -34.26 3.28
N TYR A 268 6.60 -33.72 2.80
CA TYR A 268 5.73 -32.84 3.60
C TYR A 268 5.24 -33.49 4.89
N LEU A 269 5.15 -34.82 4.92
CA LEU A 269 4.77 -35.61 6.10
C LEU A 269 5.85 -36.65 6.44
N GLY A 270 7.06 -36.51 5.86
CA GLY A 270 8.14 -37.48 6.01
C GLY A 270 8.69 -37.51 7.43
N ALA A 271 8.24 -38.49 8.22
CA ALA A 271 9.00 -39.19 9.25
C ALA A 271 10.01 -38.40 10.12
N GLN A 272 9.68 -37.18 10.55
CA GLN A 272 10.43 -36.47 11.58
C GLN A 272 9.49 -36.15 12.74
N PRO A 273 9.63 -36.82 13.91
CA PRO A 273 8.81 -36.60 15.09
C PRO A 273 8.83 -35.15 15.61
N ASP A 274 9.87 -34.40 15.29
CA ASP A 274 10.16 -33.07 15.85
C ASP A 274 9.73 -31.89 14.95
N ARG A 275 9.08 -32.15 13.79
CA ARG A 275 8.64 -31.07 12.90
C ARG A 275 7.28 -30.54 13.33
N GLU A 276 7.22 -29.29 13.80
CA GLU A 276 5.97 -28.60 14.11
C GLU A 276 5.08 -28.45 12.87
N LEU A 277 4.23 -29.44 12.63
CA LEU A 277 3.27 -29.41 11.52
C LEU A 277 2.11 -28.48 11.87
N ALA A 278 1.85 -27.53 10.97
CA ALA A 278 0.66 -26.69 10.97
C ALA A 278 -0.62 -27.44 11.36
N THR A 279 -1.43 -26.87 12.24
CA THR A 279 -2.77 -27.41 12.57
C THR A 279 -3.88 -26.73 11.80
N SER A 280 -3.73 -25.43 11.54
CA SER A 280 -4.76 -24.58 10.99
C SER A 280 -4.17 -23.57 10.04
N PHE A 281 -4.96 -23.11 9.08
CA PHE A 281 -4.55 -22.16 8.07
C PHE A 281 -5.65 -21.13 7.81
N ALA A 282 -5.24 -19.89 7.58
CA ALA A 282 -6.10 -18.79 7.15
C ALA A 282 -5.59 -18.23 5.83
N GLY A 283 -6.52 -17.84 4.97
CA GLY A 283 -6.26 -17.00 3.82
C GLY A 283 -7.31 -15.91 3.73
N CYS A 284 -6.89 -14.67 3.50
CA CYS A 284 -7.80 -13.54 3.39
C CYS A 284 -7.38 -12.60 2.24
N PRO A 285 -8.29 -12.25 1.31
CA PRO A 285 -8.02 -11.28 0.28
C PRO A 285 -8.08 -9.85 0.84
N LEU A 286 -7.12 -9.02 0.43
CA LEU A 286 -7.11 -7.58 0.74
C LEU A 286 -7.54 -6.81 -0.51
N PHE A 287 -8.63 -6.07 -0.40
CA PHE A 287 -9.19 -5.30 -1.50
C PHE A 287 -9.01 -3.80 -1.30
N ALA A 288 -8.49 -3.12 -2.33
CA ALA A 288 -8.42 -1.68 -2.43
C ALA A 288 -9.48 -1.22 -3.44
N GLY A 289 -10.70 -0.94 -2.96
CA GLY A 289 -11.88 -0.87 -3.84
C GLY A 289 -12.13 -2.25 -4.49
N ASP A 290 -12.32 -2.28 -5.81
CA ASP A 290 -12.53 -3.55 -6.54
C ASP A 290 -11.21 -4.29 -6.88
N ARG A 291 -10.05 -3.68 -6.59
CA ARG A 291 -8.74 -4.24 -6.92
C ARG A 291 -8.23 -5.13 -5.80
N LEU A 292 -7.85 -6.38 -6.13
CA LEU A 292 -7.14 -7.26 -5.21
C LEU A 292 -5.71 -6.74 -4.99
N ALA A 293 -5.47 -6.10 -3.84
CA ALA A 293 -4.17 -5.55 -3.47
C ALA A 293 -3.17 -6.65 -3.07
N GLY A 294 -3.68 -7.75 -2.53
CA GLY A 294 -2.90 -8.95 -2.23
C GLY A 294 -3.69 -9.94 -1.38
N ILE A 295 -3.00 -10.97 -0.92
CA ILE A 295 -3.59 -12.08 -0.17
C ILE A 295 -2.71 -12.35 1.04
N LEU A 296 -3.30 -12.19 2.21
CA LEU A 296 -2.68 -12.52 3.48
C LEU A 296 -2.94 -13.98 3.80
N CYS A 297 -1.90 -14.72 4.17
CA CYS A 297 -1.99 -16.10 4.63
C CYS A 297 -1.34 -16.26 5.99
N GLY A 298 -1.97 -17.03 6.87
CA GLY A 298 -1.48 -17.38 8.19
C GLY A 298 -1.52 -18.88 8.43
N GLU A 299 -0.61 -19.38 9.24
CA GLU A 299 -0.53 -20.77 9.67
C GLU A 299 -0.42 -20.81 11.20
N ALA A 300 -1.22 -21.67 11.84
CA ALA A 300 -1.09 -21.95 13.26
C ALA A 300 -0.03 -23.03 13.50
N THR A 301 0.97 -22.71 14.30
CA THR A 301 1.86 -23.69 14.92
C THR A 301 1.29 -24.15 16.26
N THR A 302 2.03 -24.99 16.98
CA THR A 302 1.68 -25.42 18.34
C THR A 302 1.65 -24.26 19.34
N ALA A 303 2.33 -23.16 19.05
CA ALA A 303 2.42 -21.99 19.93
C ALA A 303 1.17 -21.08 19.89
N ASP A 304 0.36 -21.15 18.83
CA ASP A 304 -0.78 -20.25 18.59
C ASP A 304 -2.06 -20.96 18.11
N ALA A 305 -2.16 -22.29 18.34
CA ALA A 305 -3.33 -23.09 17.98
C ALA A 305 -4.64 -22.52 18.55
N ASP A 306 -4.63 -22.09 19.83
CA ASP A 306 -5.77 -21.47 20.50
C ASP A 306 -6.21 -20.13 19.87
N THR A 307 -5.29 -19.43 19.22
CA THR A 307 -5.57 -18.14 18.57
C THR A 307 -6.36 -18.37 17.29
N PHE A 308 -5.90 -19.30 16.45
CA PHE A 308 -6.65 -19.68 15.24
C PHE A 308 -8.00 -20.30 15.59
N ASP A 309 -8.12 -21.01 16.71
CA ASP A 309 -9.40 -21.56 17.15
C ASP A 309 -10.45 -20.48 17.50
N ARG A 310 -10.04 -19.27 17.86
CA ARG A 310 -10.96 -18.15 18.16
C ARG A 310 -11.26 -17.24 16.97
N ILE A 311 -10.51 -17.35 15.87
CA ILE A 311 -10.68 -16.49 14.70
C ILE A 311 -11.89 -16.93 13.90
N GLU A 312 -12.91 -16.08 13.77
CA GLU A 312 -14.08 -16.36 12.95
C GLU A 312 -13.89 -15.90 11.49
N GLU A 313 -14.60 -16.54 10.55
CA GLU A 313 -14.56 -16.16 9.13
C GLU A 313 -15.04 -14.70 8.93
N GLY A 314 -16.00 -14.26 9.74
CA GLY A 314 -16.49 -12.87 9.74
C GLY A 314 -15.39 -11.87 10.11
N PHE A 315 -14.59 -12.18 11.13
CA PHE A 315 -13.44 -11.35 11.51
C PHE A 315 -12.40 -11.28 10.39
N LEU A 316 -12.08 -12.40 9.75
CA LEU A 316 -11.12 -12.41 8.64
C LEU A 316 -11.58 -11.53 7.48
N LYS A 317 -12.86 -11.58 7.11
CA LYS A 317 -13.44 -10.73 6.06
C LYS A 317 -13.29 -9.24 6.40
N LEU A 318 -13.64 -8.88 7.63
CA LEU A 318 -13.53 -7.49 8.10
C LEU A 318 -12.07 -7.02 8.15
N LEU A 319 -11.18 -7.87 8.66
CA LEU A 319 -9.74 -7.62 8.70
C LEU A 319 -9.19 -7.40 7.28
N GLY A 320 -9.55 -8.24 6.32
CA GLY A 320 -9.15 -8.11 4.92
C GLY A 320 -9.60 -6.80 4.28
N ALA A 321 -10.83 -6.36 4.56
CA ALA A 321 -11.36 -5.08 4.08
C ALA A 321 -10.55 -3.89 4.64
N ARG A 322 -10.36 -3.82 5.97
CA ARG A 322 -9.61 -2.73 6.61
C ARG A 322 -8.14 -2.71 6.21
N LEU A 323 -7.52 -3.88 6.13
CA LEU A 323 -6.13 -3.98 5.67
C LEU A 323 -6.00 -3.63 4.18
N GLY A 324 -7.00 -3.92 3.36
CA GLY A 324 -7.04 -3.54 1.95
C GLY A 324 -7.12 -2.03 1.74
N GLU A 325 -7.96 -1.34 2.52
CA GLU A 325 -8.03 0.14 2.58
C GLU A 325 -6.67 0.73 3.00
N ALA A 326 -6.11 0.26 4.11
CA ALA A 326 -4.80 0.70 4.59
C ALA A 326 -3.71 0.40 3.56
N ALA A 327 -3.79 -0.73 2.85
CA ALA A 327 -2.83 -1.09 1.84
C ALA A 327 -2.85 -0.16 0.62
N ALA A 328 -4.01 0.40 0.28
CA ALA A 328 -4.13 1.40 -0.78
C ALA A 328 -3.51 2.74 -0.35
N MET A 329 -3.82 3.19 0.88
CA MET A 329 -3.35 4.47 1.41
C MET A 329 -1.83 4.52 1.58
N THR A 330 -1.24 3.39 1.95
CA THR A 330 0.19 3.29 2.28
C THR A 330 1.08 3.03 1.06
N GLU A 331 0.57 3.08 -0.18
CA GLU A 331 1.36 2.71 -1.38
C GLU A 331 2.53 3.67 -1.65
N SER A 332 2.42 4.90 -1.14
CA SER A 332 3.44 5.95 -1.24
C SER A 332 4.02 6.36 0.12
N MET A 333 3.70 5.67 1.22
CA MET A 333 4.11 6.05 2.57
C MET A 333 5.45 5.40 2.99
N PRO A 334 6.26 6.05 3.86
CA PRO A 334 7.40 5.41 4.53
C PRO A 334 6.97 4.17 5.36
N PRO A 335 7.87 3.18 5.56
CA PRO A 335 7.54 1.95 6.31
C PRO A 335 6.98 2.19 7.72
N GLU A 336 7.53 3.14 8.49
CA GLU A 336 7.06 3.46 9.84
C GLU A 336 5.61 3.97 9.87
N GLU A 337 5.26 4.84 8.92
CA GLU A 337 3.89 5.34 8.76
C GLU A 337 2.94 4.24 8.26
N ALA A 338 3.42 3.38 7.36
CA ALA A 338 2.65 2.23 6.92
C ALA A 338 2.38 1.24 8.06
N ARG A 339 3.34 1.03 8.97
CA ARG A 339 3.14 0.24 10.18
C ARG A 339 2.02 0.84 11.04
N ALA A 340 2.04 2.14 11.28
CA ALA A 340 1.01 2.83 12.04
C ALA A 340 -0.38 2.71 11.39
N ALA A 341 -0.46 2.81 10.06
CA ALA A 341 -1.71 2.62 9.32
C ALA A 341 -2.24 1.19 9.41
N PHE A 342 -1.38 0.17 9.29
CA PHE A 342 -1.78 -1.23 9.45
C PHE A 342 -2.21 -1.55 10.88
N ARG A 343 -1.49 -1.03 11.87
CA ARG A 343 -1.88 -1.09 13.28
C ARG A 343 -3.29 -0.57 13.49
N GLN A 344 -3.56 0.63 12.99
CA GLN A 344 -4.87 1.26 13.12
C GLN A 344 -5.96 0.44 12.41
N ALA A 345 -5.66 -0.15 11.25
CA ALA A 345 -6.58 -1.02 10.53
C ALA A 345 -6.93 -2.30 11.31
N ILE A 346 -5.94 -2.94 11.94
CA ILE A 346 -6.13 -4.12 12.80
C ILE A 346 -6.97 -3.75 14.03
N GLU A 347 -6.67 -2.63 14.67
CA GLU A 347 -7.45 -2.13 15.82
C GLU A 347 -8.90 -1.83 15.45
N ARG A 348 -9.12 -1.14 14.32
CA ARG A 348 -10.47 -0.86 13.81
C ARG A 348 -11.24 -2.15 13.50
N ALA A 349 -10.62 -3.10 12.80
CA ALA A 349 -11.25 -4.39 12.53
C ALA A 349 -11.60 -5.14 13.82
N SER A 350 -10.72 -5.08 14.82
CA SER A 350 -10.93 -5.74 16.11
C SER A 350 -12.05 -5.07 16.92
N MET A 351 -12.09 -3.74 16.96
CA MET A 351 -13.15 -2.97 17.63
C MET A 351 -14.51 -3.17 16.96
N GLU A 352 -14.54 -3.11 15.63
CA GLU A 352 -15.77 -3.29 14.86
C GLU A 352 -16.28 -4.74 14.96
N TRP A 353 -15.38 -5.73 14.96
CA TRP A 353 -15.76 -7.12 15.23
C TRP A 353 -16.29 -7.32 16.65
N ALA A 354 -15.58 -6.79 17.66
CA ALA A 354 -16.02 -6.87 19.05
C ALA A 354 -17.40 -6.22 19.23
N ARG A 355 -17.68 -5.13 18.50
CA ARG A 355 -18.99 -4.51 18.46
C ARG A 355 -20.02 -5.42 17.81
N GLN A 356 -19.75 -6.00 16.64
CA GLN A 356 -20.69 -6.88 15.94
C GLN A 356 -21.00 -8.17 16.71
N ALA A 357 -20.00 -8.73 17.39
CA ALA A 357 -20.13 -9.93 18.22
C ALA A 357 -20.79 -9.65 19.58
N ASP A 358 -20.96 -8.39 19.98
CA ASP A 358 -21.52 -8.01 21.26
C ASP A 358 -22.98 -8.52 21.40
N PRO A 359 -23.40 -9.02 22.59
CA PRO A 359 -24.79 -9.43 22.86
C PRO A 359 -25.84 -8.38 22.46
N PHE A 360 -25.48 -7.10 22.50
CA PHE A 360 -26.31 -6.02 22.01
C PHE A 360 -26.70 -6.17 20.54
N HIS A 361 -25.78 -6.61 19.69
CA HIS A 361 -26.01 -6.80 18.26
C HIS A 361 -26.53 -8.20 17.93
N THR A 362 -26.13 -9.22 18.71
CA THR A 362 -26.46 -10.63 18.43
C THR A 362 -27.75 -11.13 19.08
N VAL A 363 -28.16 -10.57 20.24
CA VAL A 363 -29.32 -11.07 21.02
C VAL A 363 -30.50 -10.09 21.02
N LEU A 364 -30.26 -8.79 20.90
CA LEU A 364 -31.36 -7.81 20.82
C LEU A 364 -31.91 -7.71 19.40
N SER A 365 -33.24 -7.64 19.31
CA SER A 365 -33.92 -7.29 18.06
C SER A 365 -33.63 -5.83 17.66
N PRO A 366 -33.81 -5.45 16.37
CA PRO A 366 -33.62 -4.06 15.92
C PRO A 366 -34.39 -3.05 16.78
N ARG A 367 -35.63 -3.41 17.16
CA ARG A 367 -36.47 -2.56 17.99
C ARG A 367 -35.97 -2.42 19.42
N GLU A 368 -35.50 -3.52 20.02
CA GLU A 368 -34.89 -3.48 21.34
C GLU A 368 -33.59 -2.66 21.35
N ARG A 369 -32.80 -2.67 20.27
CA ARG A 369 -31.63 -1.80 20.12
C ARG A 369 -32.02 -0.32 20.10
N GLN A 370 -33.04 0.06 19.30
CA GLN A 370 -33.55 1.44 19.24
C GLN A 370 -34.01 1.95 20.62
N VAL A 371 -34.72 1.11 21.38
CA VAL A 371 -35.14 1.43 22.75
C VAL A 371 -33.93 1.55 23.69
N SER A 372 -32.95 0.65 23.59
CA SER A 372 -31.75 0.67 24.42
C SER A 372 -30.89 1.91 24.21
N VAL A 373 -30.66 2.33 22.95
CA VAL A 373 -29.86 3.53 22.63
C VAL A 373 -30.52 4.79 23.17
N ARG A 374 -31.81 5.01 22.88
CA ARG A 374 -32.55 6.17 23.42
C ARG A 374 -32.59 6.15 24.96
N ALA A 375 -32.71 4.96 25.54
CA ALA A 375 -32.66 4.83 26.99
C ALA A 375 -31.31 5.24 27.58
N ALA A 376 -30.21 4.82 26.95
CA ALA A 376 -28.84 5.18 27.33
C ALA A 376 -28.56 6.69 27.14
N GLN A 377 -29.19 7.33 26.15
CA GLN A 377 -29.14 8.78 25.91
C GLN A 377 -29.94 9.61 26.93
N GLY A 378 -30.63 8.97 27.87
CA GLY A 378 -31.37 9.64 28.94
C GLY A 378 -32.86 9.91 28.65
N TRP A 379 -33.39 9.44 27.51
CA TRP A 379 -34.78 9.70 27.12
C TRP A 379 -35.76 8.96 28.04
N THR A 380 -36.77 9.64 28.55
CA THR A 380 -37.84 9.01 29.34
C THR A 380 -38.61 7.98 28.52
N ASN A 381 -39.27 7.03 29.18
CA ASN A 381 -40.10 6.02 28.48
C ASN A 381 -41.22 6.66 27.64
N GLU A 382 -41.60 7.90 27.96
CA GLU A 382 -42.62 8.67 27.24
C GLU A 382 -42.06 9.25 25.93
N GLU A 383 -40.88 9.86 25.98
CA GLU A 383 -40.17 10.35 24.79
C GLU A 383 -39.79 9.20 23.85
N ILE A 384 -39.34 8.06 24.40
CA ILE A 384 -39.07 6.85 23.61
C ILE A 384 -40.36 6.35 22.94
N ALA A 385 -41.47 6.28 23.69
CA ALA A 385 -42.76 5.83 23.18
C ALA A 385 -43.26 6.71 22.02
N GLN A 386 -43.17 8.03 22.19
CA GLN A 386 -43.56 9.00 21.16
C GLN A 386 -42.68 8.88 19.92
N SER A 387 -41.36 8.88 20.07
CA SER A 387 -40.44 8.83 18.91
C SER A 387 -40.51 7.53 18.12
N LEU A 388 -40.86 6.44 18.79
CA LEU A 388 -40.96 5.12 18.18
C LEU A 388 -42.41 4.79 17.78
N PHE A 389 -43.40 5.65 18.05
CA PHE A 389 -44.82 5.38 17.78
C PHE A 389 -45.34 4.08 18.45
N ILE A 390 -44.98 3.86 19.73
CA ILE A 390 -45.45 2.72 20.54
C ILE A 390 -45.95 3.18 21.90
N SER A 391 -46.63 2.30 22.65
CA SER A 391 -47.10 2.67 23.99
C SER A 391 -45.97 2.73 25.02
N LYS A 392 -46.09 3.58 26.04
CA LYS A 392 -45.18 3.62 27.20
C LYS A 392 -45.05 2.25 27.89
N ARG A 393 -46.14 1.48 27.96
CA ARG A 393 -46.15 0.10 28.48
C ARG A 393 -45.27 -0.81 27.63
N THR A 394 -45.35 -0.70 26.31
CA THR A 394 -44.51 -1.45 25.36
C THR A 394 -43.02 -1.13 25.56
N VAL A 395 -42.66 0.14 25.79
CA VAL A 395 -41.28 0.54 26.11
C VAL A 395 -40.80 -0.12 27.40
N THR A 396 -41.61 -0.11 28.45
CA THR A 396 -41.27 -0.78 29.73
C THR A 396 -41.02 -2.27 29.52
N THR A 397 -41.90 -2.96 28.80
CA THR A 397 -41.72 -4.39 28.49
C THR A 397 -40.48 -4.65 27.64
N HIS A 398 -40.15 -3.78 26.69
CA HIS A 398 -38.89 -3.88 25.95
C HIS A 398 -37.69 -3.76 26.89
N LEU A 399 -37.67 -2.76 27.78
CA LEU A 399 -36.57 -2.56 28.73
C LEU A 399 -36.38 -3.76 29.67
N GLU A 400 -37.46 -4.34 30.21
CA GLU A 400 -37.39 -5.55 31.03
C GLU A 400 -36.74 -6.73 30.28
N ARG A 401 -37.13 -6.95 29.02
CA ARG A 401 -36.53 -7.99 28.17
C ARG A 401 -35.08 -7.69 27.82
N ILE A 402 -34.74 -6.43 27.55
CA ILE A 402 -33.37 -5.98 27.28
C ILE A 402 -32.47 -6.28 28.49
N TYR A 403 -32.93 -5.93 29.70
CA TYR A 403 -32.19 -6.17 30.94
C TYR A 403 -31.89 -7.66 31.12
N GLN A 404 -32.87 -8.53 30.87
CA GLN A 404 -32.67 -9.99 30.93
C GLN A 404 -31.70 -10.47 29.85
N LYS A 405 -31.88 -10.05 28.59
CA LYS A 405 -31.06 -10.48 27.45
C LYS A 405 -29.61 -10.06 27.56
N LEU A 406 -29.34 -8.85 28.07
CA LEU A 406 -27.99 -8.33 28.26
C LEU A 406 -27.42 -8.63 29.66
N ASN A 407 -28.20 -9.28 30.52
CA ASN A 407 -27.84 -9.54 31.92
C ASN A 407 -27.41 -8.27 32.68
N VAL A 408 -28.14 -7.16 32.50
CA VAL A 408 -27.92 -5.89 33.20
C VAL A 408 -29.05 -5.61 34.18
N GLY A 409 -28.72 -5.18 35.40
CA GLY A 409 -29.70 -5.10 36.49
C GLY A 409 -30.52 -3.80 36.57
N SER A 410 -30.20 -2.79 35.76
CA SER A 410 -30.90 -1.50 35.83
C SER A 410 -30.71 -0.67 34.56
N ARG A 411 -31.50 0.40 34.45
CA ARG A 411 -31.34 1.41 33.41
C ARG A 411 -29.94 2.05 33.42
N SER A 412 -29.42 2.38 34.60
CA SER A 412 -28.06 2.94 34.73
C SER A 412 -26.99 1.93 34.32
N ALA A 413 -27.20 0.63 34.60
CA ALA A 413 -26.33 -0.43 34.11
C ALA A 413 -26.42 -0.58 32.59
N LEU A 414 -27.61 -0.46 32.00
CA LEU A 414 -27.78 -0.41 30.54
C LEU A 414 -27.07 0.81 29.93
N THR A 415 -27.23 2.01 30.52
CA THR A 415 -26.51 3.21 30.06
C THR A 415 -25.01 2.98 30.09
N ARG A 416 -24.46 2.47 31.20
CA ARG A 416 -23.03 2.13 31.32
C ARG A 416 -22.60 1.14 30.25
N TYR A 417 -23.36 0.06 30.07
CA TYR A 417 -23.08 -0.98 29.08
C TYR A 417 -22.97 -0.38 27.66
N VAL A 418 -23.95 0.44 27.25
CA VAL A 418 -23.95 1.07 25.92
C VAL A 418 -22.81 2.10 25.81
N MET A 419 -22.50 2.84 26.90
CA MET A 419 -21.43 3.84 26.98
C MET A 419 -20.03 3.26 26.85
N GLU A 420 -19.68 2.27 27.67
CA GLU A 420 -18.37 1.63 27.68
C GLU A 420 -18.06 0.92 26.36
N LYS A 421 -19.07 0.36 25.71
CA LYS A 421 -18.94 -0.37 24.44
C LYS A 421 -19.11 0.52 23.21
N ASN A 422 -19.33 1.83 23.40
CA ASN A 422 -19.55 2.81 22.34
C ASN A 422 -20.65 2.41 21.33
N LEU A 423 -21.78 1.90 21.84
CA LEU A 423 -22.88 1.31 21.07
C LEU A 423 -23.98 2.34 20.68
N HIS A 424 -23.68 3.64 20.75
CA HIS A 424 -24.68 4.73 20.63
C HIS A 424 -25.15 5.06 19.23
N ALA A 425 -24.47 4.56 18.19
CA ALA A 425 -24.85 4.87 16.81
C ALA A 425 -26.13 4.10 16.46
N GLU A 426 -27.20 4.84 16.13
CA GLU A 426 -28.40 4.26 15.57
C GLU A 426 -28.05 3.54 14.25
N PRO A 427 -28.59 2.34 13.98
CA PRO A 427 -28.60 1.85 12.61
C PRO A 427 -29.47 2.83 11.80
N GLU A 428 -28.85 3.58 10.88
CA GLU A 428 -29.61 4.28 9.84
C GLU A 428 -30.39 3.21 9.05
N GLU A 429 -31.72 3.23 9.17
CA GLU A 429 -32.57 2.46 8.29
C GLU A 429 -32.49 3.10 6.90
N GLY A 430 -31.85 2.39 5.97
CA GLY A 430 -31.97 2.67 4.55
C GLY A 430 -33.44 2.69 4.15
N SER A 431 -33.82 3.73 3.40
CA SER A 431 -35.08 3.80 2.67
C SER A 431 -35.13 2.83 1.50
#